data_AF-A0A3N5G0Q4-F1
#
_entry.id   AF-A0A3N5G0Q4-F1
#
_cell.length_a   1.000
_cell.length_b   1.000
_cell.length_c   1.000
_cell.angle_alpha   90.00
_cell.angle_beta   90.00
_cell.angle_gamma   90.00
#
_symmetry.space_group_name_H-M   'P 1'
#
loop_
_entity.id
_entity.type
_entity.pdbx_description
1 polymer ?
#
loop_
_entity_poly.entity_id
_entity_poly.type
_entity_poly.pdbx_seq_one_letter_code
_entity_poly.pdbx_strand_id
1 'polypeptide(L)' 'MDPQRLKEAYQKLQNLDERLTHKVRPRPGSLSRPTPEQLEQNLRDLAAYTVELKEVVQELFLSIAGKPAAKPGETA' A
#
# COMPACT_ATOMS: atom_id res chain seq x y z
N MET A 1 3.65 5.43 19.41
CA MET A 1 4.36 5.06 18.18
C MET A 1 5.11 3.76 18.41
N ASP A 2 4.80 2.72 17.63
CA ASP A 2 5.53 1.46 17.63
C ASP A 2 6.49 1.44 16.41
N PRO A 3 7.81 1.55 16.63
CA PRO A 3 8.79 1.67 15.55
C PRO A 3 8.91 0.40 14.70
N GLN A 4 8.62 -0.78 15.27
CA GLN A 4 8.68 -2.03 14.54
C GLN A 4 7.50 -2.15 13.56
N ARG A 5 6.29 -1.83 14.03
CA ARG A 5 5.09 -1.80 13.17
C ARG A 5 5.20 -0.75 12.08
N LEU A 6 5.81 0.40 12.37
CA LEU A 6 6.09 1.43 11.36
C LEU A 6 7.03 0.90 10.27
N LYS A 7 8.09 0.19 10.65
CA LYS A 7 9.04 -0.43 9.70
C LYS A 7 8.34 -1.48 8.82
N GLU A 8 7.49 -2.32 9.40
CA GLU A 8 6.73 -3.34 8.68
C GLU A 8 5.74 -2.72 7.68
N ALA A 9 4.98 -1.71 8.10
CA ALA A 9 4.05 -1.00 7.23
C ALA A 9 4.78 -0.27 6.09
N TYR A 10 5.97 0.30 6.37
CA TYR A 10 6.82 0.88 5.33
C TYR A 10 7.34 -0.17 4.34
N GLN A 11 7.73 -1.35 4.81
CA GLN A 11 8.16 -2.46 3.95
C GLN A 11 7.02 -2.91 3.02
N LYS A 12 5.78 -2.98 3.53
CA LYS A 12 4.61 -3.31 2.70
C LYS A 12 4.36 -2.27 1.62
N LEU A 13 4.55 -0.98 1.94
CA LEU A 13 4.45 0.10 0.95
C LEU A 13 5.48 -0.06 -0.18
N GLN A 14 6.73 -0.38 0.16
CA GLN A 14 7.79 -0.61 -0.84
C GLN A 14 7.46 -1.80 -1.74
N ASN A 15 7.00 -2.91 -1.16
CA ASN A 15 6.62 -4.10 -1.93
C ASN A 15 5.43 -3.82 -2.88
N LEU A 16 4.48 -2.99 -2.46
CA LEU A 16 3.36 -2.56 -3.30
C LEU A 16 3.84 -1.72 -4.48
N ASP A 17 4.79 -0.82 -4.23
CA ASP A 17 5.37 0.05 -5.27
C ASP A 17 6.07 -0.77 -6.36
N GLU A 18 6.95 -1.69 -5.97
CA GLU A 18 7.68 -2.56 -6.88
C GLU A 18 6.76 -3.41 -7.78
N ARG A 19 5.64 -3.88 -7.22
CA ARG A 19 4.75 -4.82 -7.92
C ARG A 19 3.77 -4.15 -8.87
N LEU A 20 3.16 -3.03 -8.45
CA LEU A 20 1.94 -2.53 -9.08
C LEU A 20 2.06 -1.09 -9.58
N THR A 21 2.96 -0.25 -9.04
CA THR A 21 3.07 1.16 -9.47
C THR A 21 3.34 1.27 -10.97
N HIS A 22 4.21 0.44 -11.53
CA HIS A 22 4.52 0.46 -12.97
C HIS A 22 3.34 0.03 -13.86
N LYS A 23 2.38 -0.72 -13.33
CA LYS A 23 1.18 -1.17 -14.05
C LYS A 23 0.10 -0.11 -14.06
N VAL A 24 -0.08 0.59 -12.93
CA VAL A 24 -1.13 1.62 -12.78
C VAL A 24 -0.68 3.00 -13.23
N ARG A 25 0.64 3.25 -13.34
CA ARG A 25 1.17 4.54 -13.77
C ARG A 25 0.82 4.81 -15.24
N PRO A 26 0.07 5.90 -15.53
CA PRO A 26 -0.19 6.31 -16.90
C PRO A 26 1.13 6.63 -17.61
N ARG A 27 1.36 6.04 -18.78
CA ARG A 27 2.53 6.36 -19.62
C ARG A 27 2.16 7.49 -20.59
N PRO A 28 2.77 8.68 -20.48
CA PRO A 28 2.55 9.74 -21.46
C PRO A 28 3.11 9.27 -22.82
N GLY A 29 2.29 9.33 -23.87
CA GLY A 29 2.72 9.04 -25.24
C GLY A 29 2.25 7.73 -25.87
N SER A 30 1.37 6.95 -25.22
CA SER A 30 0.66 5.88 -25.94
C SER A 30 -0.35 6.52 -26.90
N LEU A 31 0.06 6.72 -28.16
CA LEU A 31 -0.80 7.20 -29.25
C LEU A 31 -1.90 6.21 -29.64
N SER A 32 -1.86 4.98 -29.10
CA SER A 32 -2.88 3.96 -29.30
C SER A 32 -3.88 3.94 -28.15
N ARG A 33 -5.18 3.98 -28.51
CA ARG A 33 -6.27 3.72 -27.58
C ARG A 33 -6.19 2.27 -27.10
N PRO A 34 -6.27 2.00 -25.78
CA PRO A 34 -6.24 0.64 -25.26
C PRO A 34 -7.46 -0.15 -25.73
N THR A 35 -7.28 -1.47 -25.92
CA THR A 35 -8.40 -2.38 -26.21
C THR A 35 -9.29 -2.55 -24.97
N PRO A 36 -10.55 -3.03 -25.12
CA PRO A 36 -11.43 -3.31 -23.98
C PRO A 36 -10.80 -4.26 -22.96
N GLU A 37 -10.10 -5.29 -23.42
CA GLU A 37 -9.44 -6.29 -22.55
C GLU A 37 -8.28 -5.65 -21.76
N GLN A 38 -7.52 -4.76 -22.40
CA GLN A 38 -6.47 -4.00 -21.73
C GLN A 38 -7.07 -3.04 -20.69
N LEU A 39 -8.21 -2.42 -20.99
CA LEU A 39 -8.91 -1.55 -20.05
C LEU A 39 -9.40 -2.33 -18.83
N GLU A 40 -10.01 -3.50 -19.03
CA GLU A 40 -10.42 -4.38 -17.93
C GLU A 40 -9.24 -4.80 -17.05
N GLN A 41 -8.13 -5.19 -17.66
CA GLN A 41 -6.92 -5.55 -16.91
C GLN A 41 -6.37 -4.36 -16.11
N ASN A 42 -6.28 -3.18 -16.73
CA ASN A 42 -5.82 -1.97 -16.05
C ASN A 42 -6.74 -1.60 -14.88
N LEU A 43 -8.05 -1.79 -15.02
CA LEU A 43 -9.02 -1.57 -13.93
C LEU A 43 -8.83 -2.57 -12.78
N ARG A 44 -8.57 -3.85 -13.09
CA ARG A 44 -8.27 -4.87 -12.06
C ARG A 44 -6.98 -4.52 -11.31
N ASP A 45 -5.92 -4.15 -12.04
CA ASP A 45 -4.64 -3.76 -11.45
C ASP A 45 -4.78 -2.50 -10.57
N LEU A 46 -5.55 -1.51 -11.03
CA LEU A 46 -5.84 -0.29 -10.27
C LEU A 46 -6.66 -0.58 -9.01
N ALA A 47 -7.67 -1.44 -9.10
CA ALA A 47 -8.48 -1.84 -7.96
C ALA A 47 -7.63 -2.57 -6.91
N ALA A 48 -6.80 -3.53 -7.32
CA ALA A 48 -5.89 -4.25 -6.44
C ALA A 48 -4.92 -3.28 -5.74
N TYR A 49 -4.27 -2.39 -6.50
CA TYR A 49 -3.37 -1.37 -5.94
C TYR A 49 -4.06 -0.50 -4.89
N THR A 50 -5.29 -0.05 -5.17
CA THR A 50 -6.03 0.86 -4.29
C THR A 50 -6.43 0.18 -2.98
N VAL A 51 -6.86 -1.09 -3.04
CA VAL A 51 -7.22 -1.86 -1.84
C VAL A 51 -5.97 -2.12 -0.98
N GLU A 52 -4.88 -2.62 -1.58
CA GLU A 52 -3.63 -2.87 -0.86
C GLU A 52 -3.05 -1.57 -0.26
N LEU A 53 -3.10 -0.45 -1.00
CA LEU A 53 -2.65 0.86 -0.51
C LEU A 53 -3.45 1.32 0.71
N LYS A 54 -4.78 1.16 0.67
CA LYS A 54 -5.65 1.52 1.80
C LYS A 54 -5.24 0.76 3.06
N GLU A 55 -4.98 -0.55 2.95
CA GLU A 55 -4.58 -1.40 4.06
C GLU A 55 -3.23 -0.94 4.64
N VAL A 56 -2.23 -0.71 3.78
CA VAL A 56 -0.91 -0.20 4.20
C VAL A 56 -1.01 1.16 4.88
N VAL A 57 -1.81 2.08 4.35
CA VAL A 57 -2.03 3.41 4.94
C VAL A 57 -2.72 3.31 6.29
N GLN A 58 -3.72 2.43 6.42
CA GLN A 58 -4.37 2.18 7.70
C GLN A 58 -3.36 1.66 8.75
N GLU A 59 -2.50 0.71 8.38
CA GLU A 59 -1.45 0.20 9.26
C GLU A 59 -0.43 1.28 9.64
N LEU A 60 -0.03 2.15 8.70
CA LEU A 60 0.85 3.30 8.96
C LEU A 60 0.22 4.24 10.00
N PHE A 61 -1.05 4.61 9.82
CA PHE A 61 -1.77 5.47 10.77
C PHE A 61 -1.85 4.83 12.16
N LEU A 62 -2.18 3.53 12.24
CA LEU A 62 -2.24 2.81 13.51
C LEU A 62 -0.86 2.71 14.19
N SER A 63 0.21 2.64 13.41
CA SER A 63 1.59 2.58 13.93
C SER A 63 2.05 3.93 14.50
N ILE A 64 1.59 5.04 13.90
CA ILE A 64 1.86 6.40 14.37
C ILE A 64 0.99 6.74 15.59
N ALA A 65 -0.32 6.56 15.48
CA ALA A 65 -1.31 6.91 16.49
C ALA A 65 -1.39 5.90 17.65
N GLY A 66 -0.82 4.71 17.50
CA GLY A 66 -0.83 3.66 18.52
C GLY A 66 -0.06 4.08 19.77
N LYS A 67 -0.75 4.03 20.92
CA LYS A 67 -0.13 4.09 22.26
C LYS A 67 0.89 2.93 22.34
N PRO A 68 2.13 3.14 22.81
CA PRO A 68 3.11 2.06 22.92
C PRO A 68 2.51 0.92 23.74
N ALA A 69 2.67 -0.31 23.26
CA ALA A 69 2.23 -1.49 23.99
C ALA A 69 2.88 -1.46 25.39
N ALA A 70 2.05 -1.49 26.45
CA ALA A 70 2.54 -1.60 27.81
C ALA A 70 3.45 -2.83 27.88
N LYS A 71 4.68 -2.66 28.38
CA LYS A 71 5.60 -3.78 28.57
C LYS A 71 4.91 -4.80 29.47
N PRO A 72 4.88 -6.10 29.11
CA PRO A 72 4.36 -7.13 29.99
C PRO A 72 5.30 -7.22 31.20
N GLY A 73 4.92 -6.61 32.32
CA GLY A 73 5.71 -6.57 33.55
C GLY A 73 5.49 -5.38 34.47
N GLU A 74 4.76 -4.34 34.05
CA GLU A 74 4.43 -3.19 34.90
C GLU A 74 3.04 -3.34 35.52
N THR A 75 2.89 -4.33 36.40
CA THR A 75 1.88 -4.31 37.46
C THR A 75 2.65 -4.38 38.77
N ALA A 76 2.80 -3.22 39.40
CA ALA A 76 3.12 -3.10 40.82
C ALA A 76 1.94 -3.58 41.68
#